data_AF-A0A9E2S8M0-F1
#
_entry.id   AF-A0A9E2S8M0-F1
#
_cell.length_a   1.000
_cell.length_b   1.000
_cell.length_c   1.000
_cell.angle_alpha   90.00
_cell.angle_beta   90.00
_cell.angle_gamma   90.00
#
_symmetry.space_group_name_H-M   'P 1'
#
loop_
_entity.id
_entity.type
_entity.pdbx_description
1 polymer ?
#
loop_
_entity_poly.entity_id
_entity_poly.type
_entity_poly.pdbx_seq_one_letter_code
_entity_poly.pdbx_strand_id
1 'polypeptide(L)'
;MTYDFFAEKEDKLNILDFIFNDTDLHVYDVSSAPDQQISEYKTSEDISSKFDLTNGAKFSVTFQLWSPRHNGKPTFRRISLDPKHCNGHTFRYATDGWGLIQLYFGGLKNNQLNLSHIGHFSEKGALKWQDEKSLNEPVSAWDWKEIAATSRKLKNHIHNKLAIKKIGSLGVLPGAEKLELQGVELK
;
A
#
# COMPACT_ATOMS: atom_id res chain seq x y z
N MET A 1 13.19 0.45 -0.33
CA MET A 1 13.04 0.81 -1.77
C MET A 1 11.73 1.55 -1.91
N THR A 2 11.64 2.52 -2.81
CA THR A 2 10.37 3.17 -3.16
C THR A 2 10.19 3.13 -4.68
N TYR A 3 8.94 3.08 -5.13
CA TYR A 3 8.58 3.15 -6.53
C TYR A 3 7.18 3.73 -6.72
N ASP A 4 7.09 4.73 -7.57
CA ASP A 4 5.86 5.45 -7.89
C ASP A 4 5.42 5.15 -9.33
N PHE A 5 4.11 5.09 -9.55
CA PHE A 5 3.52 4.75 -10.84
C PHE A 5 2.10 5.28 -10.99
N PHE A 6 1.64 5.44 -12.22
CA PHE A 6 0.26 5.77 -12.55
C PHE A 6 -0.49 4.49 -12.93
N ALA A 7 -1.65 4.30 -12.30
CA ALA A 7 -2.51 3.15 -12.49
C ALA A 7 -3.98 3.59 -12.42
N GLU A 8 -4.79 3.14 -13.37
CA GLU A 8 -6.25 3.21 -13.33
C GLU A 8 -6.82 2.03 -12.52
N LYS A 9 -8.13 1.96 -12.26
CA LYS A 9 -8.80 0.84 -11.59
C LYS A 9 -8.37 -0.53 -12.13
N GLU A 10 -8.40 -0.76 -13.44
CA GLU A 10 -8.07 -2.08 -14.00
C GLU A 10 -6.60 -2.43 -13.76
N ASP A 11 -5.71 -1.44 -13.84
CA ASP A 11 -4.30 -1.60 -13.52
C ASP A 11 -4.10 -1.99 -12.04
N LYS A 12 -4.87 -1.37 -11.13
CA LYS A 12 -4.83 -1.68 -9.68
C LYS A 12 -5.33 -3.10 -9.40
N LEU A 13 -6.39 -3.53 -10.07
CA LEU A 13 -6.91 -4.89 -9.96
C LEU A 13 -5.87 -5.92 -10.42
N ASN A 14 -5.21 -5.70 -11.56
CA ASN A 14 -4.13 -6.57 -12.03
C ASN A 14 -2.96 -6.68 -11.03
N ILE A 15 -2.61 -5.58 -10.35
CA ILE A 15 -1.58 -5.60 -9.30
C ILE A 15 -2.05 -6.42 -8.10
N LEU A 16 -3.30 -6.24 -7.67
CA LEU A 16 -3.88 -7.01 -6.56
C LEU A 16 -3.96 -8.50 -6.89
N ASP A 17 -4.40 -8.85 -8.09
CA ASP A 17 -4.45 -10.25 -8.54
C ASP A 17 -3.08 -10.89 -8.53
N PHE A 18 -2.04 -10.20 -9.00
CA PHE A 18 -0.67 -10.69 -8.88
C PHE A 18 -0.24 -10.90 -7.42
N ILE A 19 -0.59 -9.97 -6.53
CA ILE A 19 -0.28 -10.10 -5.10
C ILE A 19 -0.94 -11.35 -4.52
N PHE A 20 -2.23 -11.56 -4.77
CA PHE A 20 -2.98 -12.68 -4.20
C PHE A 20 -2.66 -14.03 -4.84
N ASN A 21 -2.40 -14.07 -6.16
CA ASN A 21 -2.26 -15.32 -6.89
C ASN A 21 -0.80 -15.78 -7.04
N ASP A 22 0.16 -14.85 -7.11
CA ASP A 22 1.56 -15.14 -7.46
C ASP A 22 2.55 -14.86 -6.31
N THR A 23 2.05 -14.46 -5.14
CA THR A 23 2.87 -14.20 -3.95
C THR A 23 2.25 -14.76 -2.67
N ASP A 24 3.05 -14.77 -1.62
CA ASP A 24 2.65 -15.13 -0.25
C ASP A 24 2.38 -13.88 0.61
N LEU A 25 2.04 -12.75 -0.04
CA LEU A 25 1.75 -11.50 0.65
C LEU A 25 0.31 -11.50 1.17
N HIS A 26 0.20 -11.19 2.45
CA HIS A 26 -1.02 -10.82 3.12
C HIS A 26 -1.25 -9.32 2.97
N VAL A 27 -2.50 -8.92 2.76
CA VAL A 27 -2.90 -7.53 2.53
C VAL A 27 -3.77 -7.05 3.67
N TYR A 28 -3.30 -6.06 4.41
CA TYR A 28 -4.01 -5.47 5.56
C TYR A 28 -4.35 -4.00 5.32
N ASP A 29 -5.40 -3.51 5.99
CA ASP A 29 -5.61 -2.07 6.13
C ASP A 29 -4.37 -1.39 6.74
N VAL A 30 -4.05 -0.16 6.30
CA VAL A 30 -3.13 0.70 7.07
C VAL A 30 -3.75 1.06 8.42
N SER A 31 -5.03 1.42 8.41
CA SER A 31 -5.83 1.66 9.61
C SER A 31 -7.26 1.21 9.41
N SER A 32 -7.89 0.70 10.46
CA SER A 32 -9.28 0.27 10.41
C SER A 32 -10.22 1.46 10.25
N ALA A 33 -11.45 1.17 9.83
CA ALA A 33 -12.55 2.09 10.11
C ALA A 33 -12.69 2.31 11.63
N PRO A 34 -13.24 3.45 12.06
CA PRO A 34 -13.50 3.71 13.47
C PRO A 34 -14.34 2.61 14.12
N ASP A 35 -13.98 2.26 15.35
CA ASP A 35 -14.57 1.22 16.18
C ASP A 35 -14.59 -0.21 15.56
N GLN A 36 -13.82 -0.45 14.50
CA GLN A 36 -13.68 -1.76 13.83
C GLN A 36 -12.27 -2.34 13.99
N GLN A 37 -12.13 -3.64 13.73
CA GLN A 37 -10.82 -4.33 13.65
C GLN A 37 -10.14 -4.06 12.30
N ILE A 38 -8.83 -4.33 12.22
CA ILE A 38 -8.10 -4.34 10.94
C ILE A 38 -8.65 -5.47 10.07
N SER A 39 -8.94 -5.17 8.81
CA SER A 39 -9.30 -6.18 7.82
C SER A 39 -8.03 -6.74 7.18
N GLU A 40 -8.03 -8.06 6.98
CA GLU A 40 -7.14 -8.72 6.04
C GLU A 40 -7.96 -9.09 4.80
N TYR A 41 -7.44 -8.75 3.62
CA TYR A 41 -8.09 -9.06 2.34
C TYR A 41 -7.47 -10.32 1.75
N LYS A 42 -8.28 -11.11 1.03
CA LYS A 42 -7.85 -12.38 0.43
C LYS A 42 -7.96 -12.36 -1.09
N THR A 43 -8.76 -11.46 -1.64
CA THR A 43 -8.97 -11.32 -3.08
C THR A 43 -9.05 -9.85 -3.50
N SER A 44 -8.88 -9.59 -4.80
CA SER A 44 -9.12 -8.28 -5.40
C SER A 44 -10.59 -7.87 -5.31
N GLU A 45 -11.52 -8.83 -5.40
CA GLU A 45 -12.97 -8.64 -5.21
C GLU A 45 -13.32 -8.10 -3.81
N ASP A 46 -12.68 -8.63 -2.75
CA ASP A 46 -12.85 -8.12 -1.37
C ASP A 46 -12.50 -6.64 -1.28
N ILE A 47 -11.48 -6.22 -2.02
CA ILE A 47 -11.02 -4.83 -2.05
C ILE A 47 -11.93 -3.97 -2.93
N SER A 48 -12.25 -4.40 -4.16
CA SER A 48 -13.06 -3.59 -5.08
C SER A 48 -14.52 -3.45 -4.66
N SER A 49 -15.04 -4.37 -3.84
CA SER A 49 -16.38 -4.26 -3.24
C SER A 49 -16.42 -3.25 -2.09
N LYS A 50 -15.29 -3.00 -1.41
CA LYS A 50 -15.19 -2.11 -0.25
C LYS A 50 -14.66 -0.72 -0.58
N PHE A 51 -13.79 -0.59 -1.58
CA PHE A 51 -13.07 0.64 -1.89
C PHE A 51 -13.36 1.17 -3.29
N ASP A 52 -13.46 2.49 -3.42
CA ASP A 52 -13.44 3.16 -4.72
C ASP A 52 -11.99 3.20 -5.24
N LEU A 53 -11.69 2.29 -6.16
CA LEU A 53 -10.38 2.20 -6.82
C LEU A 53 -10.25 3.16 -8.01
N THR A 54 -11.31 3.88 -8.40
CA THR A 54 -11.27 4.85 -9.50
C THR A 54 -11.02 6.24 -8.96
N ASN A 55 -11.87 6.73 -8.06
CA ASN A 55 -11.84 8.12 -7.60
C ASN A 55 -11.06 8.27 -6.30
N GLY A 56 -10.47 9.44 -6.12
CA GLY A 56 -9.80 9.79 -4.87
C GLY A 56 -8.56 10.67 -5.07
N ALA A 57 -8.05 11.21 -3.97
CA ALA A 57 -6.80 11.94 -3.99
C ALA A 57 -5.60 10.97 -3.94
N LYS A 58 -4.40 11.52 -3.72
CA LYS A 58 -3.23 10.74 -3.34
C LYS A 58 -3.53 9.93 -2.07
N PHE A 59 -3.21 8.64 -2.10
CA PHE A 59 -3.41 7.70 -0.97
C PHE A 59 -4.87 7.52 -0.57
N SER A 60 -5.79 7.49 -1.55
CA SER A 60 -7.21 7.24 -1.28
C SER A 60 -7.47 5.82 -0.77
N VAL A 61 -6.69 4.86 -1.25
CA VAL A 61 -6.78 3.45 -0.85
C VAL A 61 -5.37 2.98 -0.49
N THR A 62 -5.19 2.52 0.75
CA THR A 62 -3.87 2.24 1.29
C THR A 62 -3.82 0.93 2.06
N PHE A 63 -2.78 0.14 1.79
CA PHE A 63 -2.58 -1.17 2.38
C PHE A 63 -1.17 -1.32 2.96
N GLN A 64 -1.06 -2.21 3.95
CA GLN A 64 0.20 -2.79 4.41
C GLN A 64 0.28 -4.23 3.93
N LEU A 65 1.39 -4.57 3.28
CA LEU A 65 1.69 -5.91 2.78
C LEU A 65 2.74 -6.56 3.67
N TRP A 66 2.55 -7.84 3.96
CA TRP A 66 3.44 -8.64 4.78
C TRP A 66 3.52 -10.07 4.25
N SER A 67 4.68 -10.72 4.35
CA SER A 67 4.81 -12.16 4.08
C SER A 67 5.37 -12.85 5.33
N PRO A 68 4.95 -14.10 5.62
CA PRO A 68 5.57 -14.92 6.68
C PRO A 68 7.10 -15.03 6.55
N ARG A 69 7.65 -14.92 5.33
CA ARG A 69 9.10 -14.93 5.07
C ARG A 69 9.82 -13.69 5.59
N HIS A 70 9.10 -12.62 5.97
CA HIS A 70 9.69 -11.43 6.57
C HIS A 70 10.10 -11.64 8.04
N ASN A 71 9.77 -12.80 8.62
CA ASN A 71 10.04 -13.24 10.00
C ASN A 71 9.35 -12.41 11.09
N GLY A 72 9.54 -11.09 11.10
CA GLY A 72 8.82 -10.19 11.99
C GLY A 72 7.32 -10.18 11.69
N LYS A 73 6.50 -9.92 12.71
CA LYS A 73 5.03 -10.01 12.65
C LYS A 73 4.38 -8.62 12.68
N PRO A 74 3.35 -8.37 11.85
CA PRO A 74 2.52 -7.19 11.99
C PRO A 74 1.82 -7.18 13.34
N THR A 75 1.62 -5.99 13.90
CA THR A 75 0.80 -5.78 15.09
C THR A 75 -0.32 -4.82 14.79
N PHE A 76 -1.44 -4.97 15.51
CA PHE A 76 -2.60 -4.11 15.35
C PHE A 76 -2.75 -3.26 16.60
N ARG A 77 -2.20 -2.05 16.56
CA ARG A 77 -2.21 -1.15 17.72
C ARG A 77 -3.52 -0.37 17.78
N ARG A 78 -4.18 -0.43 18.94
CA ARG A 78 -5.34 0.41 19.22
C ARG A 78 -4.91 1.86 19.42
N ILE A 79 -5.60 2.77 18.74
CA ILE A 79 -5.46 4.21 18.86
C ILE A 79 -6.74 4.75 19.46
N SER A 80 -6.64 5.41 20.61
CA SER A 80 -7.76 6.16 21.19
C SER A 80 -8.07 7.37 20.32
N LEU A 81 -9.34 7.58 20.02
CA LEU A 81 -9.85 8.74 19.31
C LEU A 81 -10.54 9.68 20.32
N ASP A 82 -10.53 10.98 20.03
CA ASP A 82 -11.37 11.94 20.73
C ASP A 82 -12.76 11.95 20.07
N PRO A 83 -13.82 11.47 20.74
CA PRO A 83 -15.16 11.38 20.16
C PRO A 83 -15.68 12.73 19.66
N LYS A 84 -15.25 13.85 20.27
CA LYS A 84 -15.66 15.20 19.86
C LYS A 84 -15.21 15.54 18.45
N HIS A 85 -14.09 14.98 18.00
CA HIS A 85 -13.49 15.26 16.70
C HIS A 85 -13.61 14.07 15.74
N CYS A 86 -14.25 12.97 16.16
CA CYS A 86 -14.35 11.72 15.42
C CYS A 86 -15.78 11.20 15.35
N ASN A 87 -16.78 12.11 15.28
CA ASN A 87 -18.20 11.75 15.14
C ASN A 87 -18.69 10.73 16.17
N GLY A 88 -18.23 10.82 17.42
CA GLY A 88 -18.61 9.90 18.49
C GLY A 88 -17.76 8.63 18.60
N HIS A 89 -16.89 8.34 17.63
CA HIS A 89 -16.04 7.16 17.67
C HIS A 89 -14.92 7.28 18.71
N THR A 90 -14.56 6.15 19.33
CA THR A 90 -13.67 6.14 20.50
C THR A 90 -12.32 5.49 20.23
N PHE A 91 -12.23 4.66 19.18
CA PHE A 91 -10.96 4.07 18.79
C PHE A 91 -10.90 3.75 17.28
N ARG A 92 -9.69 3.48 16.82
CA ARG A 92 -9.41 2.73 15.60
C ARG A 92 -8.15 1.89 15.81
N TYR A 93 -7.87 0.95 14.91
CA TYR A 93 -6.59 0.24 14.90
C TYR A 93 -5.70 0.75 13.77
N ALA A 94 -4.39 0.63 13.95
CA ALA A 94 -3.40 0.76 12.89
C ALA A 94 -2.57 -0.51 12.79
N THR A 95 -2.21 -0.87 11.56
CA THR A 95 -1.27 -1.95 11.28
C THR A 95 0.14 -1.40 11.37
N ASP A 96 0.90 -1.87 12.35
CA ASP A 96 2.27 -1.48 12.62
C ASP A 96 3.24 -2.66 12.37
N GLY A 97 4.48 -2.31 12.03
CA GLY A 97 5.56 -3.27 11.79
C GLY A 97 6.72 -2.61 11.06
N TRP A 98 7.95 -3.06 11.33
CA TRP A 98 9.14 -2.44 10.75
C TRP A 98 9.32 -2.77 9.26
N GLY A 99 9.01 -4.00 8.88
CA GLY A 99 9.24 -4.53 7.53
C GLY A 99 8.02 -4.58 6.63
N LEU A 100 6.94 -3.87 7.00
CA LEU A 100 5.75 -3.79 6.16
C LEU A 100 6.05 -3.08 4.84
N ILE A 101 5.49 -3.62 3.75
CA ILE A 101 5.55 -2.99 2.43
C ILE A 101 4.26 -2.22 2.23
N GLN A 102 4.38 -0.93 2.02
CA GLN A 102 3.28 -0.01 1.73
C GLN A 102 2.84 -0.20 0.28
N LEU A 103 1.53 -0.31 0.06
CA LEU A 103 0.89 -0.22 -1.26
C LEU A 103 -0.23 0.80 -1.20
N TYR A 104 0.02 1.98 -1.77
CA TYR A 104 -0.92 3.09 -1.73
C TYR A 104 -1.34 3.44 -3.15
N PHE A 105 -2.63 3.32 -3.43
CA PHE A 105 -3.18 3.71 -4.72
C PHE A 105 -3.55 5.19 -4.72
N GLY A 106 -3.19 5.88 -5.80
CA GLY A 106 -3.74 7.20 -6.13
C GLY A 106 -5.06 7.04 -6.88
N GLY A 107 -5.98 7.98 -6.69
CA GLY A 107 -7.24 8.05 -7.43
C GLY A 107 -7.27 9.15 -8.49
N LEU A 108 -8.35 9.17 -9.26
CA LEU A 108 -8.73 10.27 -10.14
C LEU A 108 -9.47 11.35 -9.32
N LYS A 109 -8.99 12.60 -9.41
CA LYS A 109 -9.64 13.76 -8.77
C LYS A 109 -9.36 15.01 -9.58
N ASN A 110 -10.39 15.82 -9.85
CA ASN A 110 -10.25 17.09 -10.58
C ASN A 110 -9.52 16.93 -11.93
N ASN A 111 -9.88 15.90 -12.71
CA ASN A 111 -9.24 15.55 -13.98
C ASN A 111 -7.73 15.25 -13.88
N GLN A 112 -7.26 14.85 -12.68
CA GLN A 112 -5.87 14.47 -12.41
C GLN A 112 -5.83 13.06 -11.83
N LEU A 113 -5.08 12.17 -12.47
CA LEU A 113 -4.76 10.86 -11.93
C LEU A 113 -3.54 11.00 -11.01
N ASN A 114 -3.74 10.70 -9.73
CA ASN A 114 -2.69 10.80 -8.72
C ASN A 114 -1.78 9.57 -8.74
N LEU A 115 -0.50 9.77 -8.41
CA LEU A 115 0.47 8.70 -8.22
C LEU A 115 0.04 7.64 -7.19
N SER A 116 0.23 6.39 -7.59
CA SER A 116 0.32 5.24 -6.70
C SER A 116 1.76 5.01 -6.26
N HIS A 117 1.93 4.35 -5.13
CA HIS A 117 3.21 4.19 -4.44
C HIS A 117 3.36 2.78 -3.89
N ILE A 118 4.56 2.21 -4.05
CA ILE A 118 5.04 1.14 -3.17
C ILE A 118 6.32 1.56 -2.46
N GLY A 119 6.43 1.19 -1.19
CA GLY A 119 7.54 1.61 -0.34
C GLY A 119 7.72 0.69 0.86
N HIS A 120 8.89 0.74 1.48
CA HIS A 120 9.12 0.12 2.78
C HIS A 120 10.31 0.79 3.46
N PHE A 121 10.40 0.69 4.79
CA PHE A 121 11.60 1.13 5.50
C PHE A 121 12.83 0.37 5.02
N SER A 122 13.97 1.05 4.97
CA SER A 122 15.26 0.33 5.00
C SER A 122 15.55 -0.07 6.45
N GLU A 123 16.36 -1.12 6.66
CA GLU A 123 16.81 -1.52 8.00
C GLU A 123 17.42 -0.34 8.76
N LYS A 124 18.34 0.38 8.12
CA LYS A 124 18.92 1.62 8.67
C LYS A 124 17.88 2.68 8.99
N GLY A 125 16.83 2.79 8.17
CA GLY A 125 15.71 3.69 8.41
C GLY A 125 14.92 3.27 9.64
N ALA A 126 14.57 1.99 9.76
CA ALA A 126 13.83 1.44 10.89
C ALA A 126 14.61 1.57 12.20
N LEU A 127 15.92 1.26 12.19
CA LEU A 127 16.80 1.39 13.36
C LEU A 127 16.79 2.80 13.96
N LYS A 128 16.74 3.85 13.13
CA LYS A 128 16.68 5.23 13.61
C LYS A 128 15.42 5.55 14.43
N TRP A 129 14.32 4.84 14.15
CA TRP A 129 13.04 5.05 14.80
C TRP A 129 12.78 4.06 15.93
N GLN A 130 13.62 3.03 16.10
CA GLN A 130 13.35 1.95 17.04
C GLN A 130 13.20 2.44 18.48
N ASP A 131 14.02 3.41 18.87
CA ASP A 131 14.00 3.95 20.23
C ASP A 131 12.80 4.89 20.46
N GLU A 132 12.27 5.51 19.40
CA GLU A 132 11.13 6.42 19.48
C GLU A 132 9.78 5.71 19.33
N LYS A 133 9.71 4.67 18.50
CA LYS A 133 8.51 3.87 18.29
C LYS A 133 8.66 2.53 19.00
N SER A 134 7.95 2.41 20.11
CA SER A 134 7.78 1.12 20.78
C SER A 134 6.84 0.23 19.98
N LEU A 135 7.40 -0.52 19.04
CA LEU A 135 6.74 -1.66 18.40
C LEU A 135 7.12 -2.95 19.14
N ASN A 136 6.21 -3.92 19.18
CA ASN A 136 6.40 -5.13 19.99
C ASN A 136 7.65 -5.95 19.64
N GLU A 137 8.07 -5.93 18.38
CA GLU A 137 9.25 -6.65 17.92
C GLU A 137 10.35 -5.67 17.50
N PRO A 138 11.63 -5.97 17.82
CA PRO A 138 12.75 -5.13 17.41
C PRO A 138 12.97 -5.21 15.90
N VAL A 139 13.68 -4.23 15.34
CA VAL A 139 14.10 -4.17 13.93
C VAL A 139 14.89 -5.41 13.53
N SER A 140 15.69 -5.96 14.45
CA SER A 140 16.49 -7.18 14.23
C SER A 140 15.66 -8.47 14.08
N ALA A 141 14.37 -8.45 14.44
CA ALA A 141 13.49 -9.61 14.24
C ALA A 141 13.08 -9.79 12.77
N TRP A 142 13.23 -8.76 11.94
CA TRP A 142 12.76 -8.74 10.57
C TRP A 142 13.85 -9.18 9.58
N ASP A 143 13.48 -10.03 8.61
CA ASP A 143 14.37 -10.43 7.52
C ASP A 143 14.37 -9.36 6.42
N TRP A 144 15.28 -8.40 6.56
CA TRP A 144 15.46 -7.28 5.63
C TRP A 144 15.84 -7.69 4.21
N LYS A 145 16.48 -8.85 4.05
CA LYS A 145 16.84 -9.38 2.74
C LYS A 145 15.58 -9.88 2.02
N GLU A 146 14.72 -10.63 2.72
CA GLU A 146 13.45 -11.12 2.19
C GLU A 146 12.45 -9.99 1.93
N ILE A 147 12.38 -8.97 2.80
CA ILE A 147 11.56 -7.78 2.57
C ILE A 147 12.01 -7.06 1.29
N ALA A 148 13.32 -6.84 1.12
CA ALA A 148 13.86 -6.18 -0.07
C ALA A 148 13.64 -7.03 -1.34
N ALA A 149 13.77 -8.35 -1.26
CA ALA A 149 13.50 -9.25 -2.38
C ALA A 149 12.02 -9.23 -2.78
N THR A 150 11.13 -9.30 -1.81
CA THR A 150 9.67 -9.24 -2.01
C THR A 150 9.25 -7.91 -2.63
N SER A 151 9.74 -6.79 -2.09
CA SER A 151 9.44 -5.46 -2.64
C SER A 151 9.98 -5.29 -4.06
N ARG A 152 11.18 -5.79 -4.37
CA ARG A 152 11.73 -5.79 -5.74
C ARG A 152 10.90 -6.65 -6.69
N LYS A 153 10.40 -7.81 -6.26
CA LYS A 153 9.50 -8.65 -7.09
C LYS A 153 8.25 -7.86 -7.49
N LEU A 154 7.62 -7.19 -6.53
CA LEU A 154 6.44 -6.35 -6.79
C LEU A 154 6.77 -5.19 -7.74
N LYS A 155 7.87 -4.45 -7.48
CA LYS A 155 8.33 -3.40 -8.39
C LYS A 155 8.59 -3.94 -9.80
N ASN A 156 9.25 -5.08 -9.94
CA ASN A 156 9.57 -5.65 -11.25
C ASN A 156 8.31 -6.06 -12.01
N HIS A 157 7.29 -6.59 -11.33
CA HIS A 157 6.00 -6.87 -11.95
C HIS A 157 5.37 -5.57 -12.47
N ILE A 158 5.24 -4.54 -11.62
CA ILE A 158 4.64 -3.26 -12.02
C ILE A 158 5.44 -2.57 -13.12
N HIS A 159 6.75 -2.39 -12.91
CA HIS A 159 7.61 -1.58 -13.78
C HIS A 159 8.01 -2.26 -15.10
N ASN A 160 8.30 -3.57 -15.07
CA ASN A 160 8.85 -4.27 -16.24
C ASN A 160 7.82 -5.14 -16.95
N LYS A 161 6.69 -5.50 -16.30
CA LYS A 161 5.66 -6.35 -16.91
C LYS A 161 4.39 -5.59 -17.24
N LEU A 162 3.92 -4.72 -16.34
CA LEU A 162 2.67 -3.98 -16.55
C LEU A 162 2.86 -2.62 -17.21
N ALA A 163 3.85 -1.83 -16.79
CA ALA A 163 4.06 -0.49 -17.33
C ALA A 163 4.41 -0.53 -18.82
N ILE A 164 3.72 0.28 -19.61
CA ILE A 164 3.90 0.35 -21.07
C ILE A 164 4.70 1.56 -21.52
N LYS A 165 4.78 2.60 -20.68
CA LYS A 165 5.69 3.73 -20.87
C LYS A 165 6.16 4.30 -19.53
N LYS A 166 7.00 5.33 -19.60
CA LYS A 166 7.59 5.99 -18.44
C LYS A 166 7.54 7.51 -18.55
N ILE A 167 7.37 8.17 -17.41
CA ILE A 167 7.57 9.61 -17.24
C ILE A 167 8.67 9.77 -16.20
N GLY A 168 9.89 10.07 -16.65
CA GLY A 168 11.07 10.00 -15.78
C GLY A 168 11.27 8.59 -15.21
N SER A 169 11.26 8.47 -13.88
CA SER A 169 11.33 7.17 -13.17
C SER A 169 9.98 6.49 -12.94
N LEU A 170 8.88 7.17 -13.26
CA LEU A 170 7.51 6.74 -12.98
C LEU A 170 7.03 5.82 -14.09
N GLY A 171 6.40 4.70 -13.72
CA GLY A 171 5.73 3.82 -14.70
C GLY A 171 4.33 4.33 -15.01
N VAL A 172 3.91 4.25 -16.27
CA VAL A 172 2.52 4.49 -16.67
C VAL A 172 1.96 3.15 -17.16
N LEU A 173 0.93 2.66 -16.48
CA LEU A 173 0.26 1.41 -16.83
C LEU A 173 -0.81 1.64 -17.91
N PRO A 174 -1.31 0.58 -18.57
CA PRO A 174 -2.20 0.71 -19.74
C PRO A 174 -3.47 1.51 -19.49
N GLY A 175 -4.14 1.31 -18.35
CA GLY A 175 -5.33 2.08 -17.99
C GLY A 175 -5.02 3.56 -17.76
N ALA A 176 -3.90 3.87 -17.09
CA ALA A 176 -3.45 5.25 -16.88
C ALA A 176 -3.12 5.97 -18.20
N GLU A 177 -2.48 5.30 -19.16
CA GLU A 177 -2.23 5.87 -20.49
C GLU A 177 -3.55 6.17 -21.22
N LYS A 178 -4.54 5.28 -21.14
CA LYS A 178 -5.85 5.52 -21.77
C LYS A 178 -6.51 6.78 -21.21
N LEU A 179 -6.43 7.01 -19.90
CA LEU A 179 -6.93 8.24 -19.29
C LEU A 179 -6.16 9.48 -19.76
N GLU A 180 -4.83 9.40 -19.85
CA GLU A 180 -4.01 10.49 -20.37
C GLU A 180 -4.38 10.87 -21.81
N LEU A 181 -4.58 9.88 -22.68
CA LEU A 181 -5.04 10.08 -24.06
C LEU A 181 -6.45 10.70 -24.13
N GLN A 182 -7.26 10.56 -23.07
CA GLN A 182 -8.58 11.20 -22.93
C GLN A 182 -8.51 12.60 -22.31
N GLY A 183 -7.31 13.12 -22.05
CA GLY A 183 -7.10 14.47 -21.51
C GLY A 183 -7.02 14.55 -19.98
N VAL A 184 -6.87 13.42 -19.28
CA VAL A 184 -6.57 13.41 -17.84
C VAL A 184 -5.09 13.75 -17.62
N GLU A 185 -4.81 14.63 -16.67
CA GLU A 185 -3.43 14.96 -16.29
C GLU A 185 -2.83 13.89 -15.35
N LEU A 186 -1.58 13.49 -15.56
CA LEU A 186 -0.84 12.60 -14.66
C LEU A 186 -0.02 13.43 -13.65
N LYS A 187 -0.28 13.30 -12.34
CA LYS A 187 0.40 14.07 -11.26
C LYS A 187 0.87 13.25 -10.06
#